data_AF-A0A1S5Y0W0-F1
#
_entry.id   AF-A0A1S5Y0W0-F1
#
_cell.length_a   1.000
_cell.length_b   1.000
_cell.length_c   1.000
_cell.angle_alpha   90.00
_cell.angle_beta   90.00
_cell.angle_gamma   90.00
#
_symmetry.space_group_name_H-M   'P 1'
#
loop_
_entity.id
_entity.type
_entity.pdbx_description
1 polymer ?
#
loop_
_entity_poly.entity_id
_entity_poly.type
_entity_poly.pdbx_seq_one_letter_code
_entity_poly.pdbx_strand_id
1 'polypeptide(L)'
;IPPLALKLAAEFPEIAGLILLSPNIAINDPNAWLLNNHWGLEIARMIKGKYNTAKDTTAIYKKYWYDKYRMESAVQLEELLETTMKASLFEKVRQPVLLLYYYRDKEHQDKVVKVSAMKRMFRQLGTPDSLKREIATVNTGDHVIGSYVKSKDVKTVVDECTRFGREILRLP
;
A
#
# COMPACT_ATOMS: atom_id res chain seq x y z
N ILE A 1 2.16 4.94 -1.87
CA ILE A 1 0.78 4.90 -2.41
C ILE A 1 -0.16 5.04 -1.23
N PRO A 2 -1.10 6.02 -1.21
CA PRO A 2 -1.92 6.29 -0.03
C PRO A 2 -2.99 5.20 0.18
N PRO A 3 -3.46 4.97 1.42
CA PRO A 3 -4.43 3.91 1.79
C PRO A 3 -5.87 4.12 1.29
N LEU A 4 -6.09 5.05 0.35
CA LEU A 4 -7.41 5.63 0.07
C LEU A 4 -8.46 4.61 -0.37
N ALA A 5 -8.06 3.58 -1.12
CA ALA A 5 -8.99 2.57 -1.64
C ALA A 5 -9.83 1.90 -0.52
N LEU A 6 -9.20 1.58 0.62
CA LEU A 6 -9.89 0.97 1.75
C LEU A 6 -10.85 1.96 2.43
N LYS A 7 -10.42 3.22 2.59
CA LYS A 7 -11.28 4.26 3.16
C LYS A 7 -12.51 4.50 2.30
N LEU A 8 -12.31 4.61 0.98
CA LEU A 8 -13.40 4.80 0.03
C LEU A 8 -14.36 3.61 0.04
N ALA A 9 -13.87 2.37 0.04
CA ALA A 9 -14.76 1.20 0.13
C ALA A 9 -15.55 1.12 1.44
N ALA A 10 -14.98 1.58 2.56
CA ALA A 10 -15.69 1.65 3.82
C ALA A 10 -16.79 2.74 3.84
N GLU A 11 -16.65 3.79 3.02
CA GLU A 11 -17.57 4.93 2.93
C GLU A 11 -18.63 4.77 1.84
N PHE A 12 -18.29 4.07 0.75
CA PHE A 12 -19.07 3.96 -0.48
C PHE A 12 -19.37 2.49 -0.81
N PRO A 13 -20.45 1.91 -0.27
CA PRO A 13 -20.84 0.51 -0.51
C PRO A 13 -21.06 0.16 -1.98
N GLU A 14 -21.32 1.14 -2.84
CA GLU A 14 -21.53 0.99 -4.28
C GLU A 14 -20.27 0.60 -5.06
N ILE A 15 -19.09 0.72 -4.46
CA ILE A 15 -17.84 0.25 -5.08
C ILE A 15 -17.96 -1.25 -5.35
N ALA A 16 -17.77 -1.66 -6.61
CA ALA A 16 -17.98 -3.05 -7.01
C ALA A 16 -16.88 -4.02 -6.55
N GLY A 17 -15.69 -3.51 -6.23
CA GLY A 17 -14.54 -4.31 -5.80
C GLY A 17 -13.27 -3.49 -5.62
N LEU A 18 -12.28 -4.08 -4.96
CA LEU A 18 -10.98 -3.49 -4.71
C LEU A 18 -9.86 -4.34 -5.30
N ILE A 19 -8.90 -3.68 -5.94
CA ILE A 19 -7.60 -4.27 -6.29
C ILE A 19 -6.53 -3.44 -5.60
N LEU A 20 -5.90 -4.04 -4.58
CA LEU A 20 -4.92 -3.40 -3.73
C LEU A 20 -3.53 -3.87 -4.15
N LEU A 21 -2.73 -2.94 -4.70
CA LEU A 21 -1.34 -3.20 -5.09
C LEU A 21 -0.39 -2.61 -4.04
N SER A 22 0.16 -3.47 -3.19
CA SER A 22 1.02 -3.09 -2.05
C SER A 22 0.44 -1.90 -1.25
N PRO A 23 -0.81 -1.97 -0.76
CA PRO A 23 -1.44 -0.85 -0.07
C PRO A 23 -0.63 -0.46 1.17
N ASN A 24 -0.49 0.84 1.41
CA ASN A 24 0.18 1.31 2.62
C ASN A 24 -0.77 1.18 3.81
N ILE A 25 -0.62 0.12 4.60
CA ILE A 25 -1.33 -0.06 5.88
C ILE A 25 -0.49 0.43 7.05
N ALA A 26 0.83 0.28 6.93
CA ALA A 26 1.82 0.80 7.87
C ALA A 26 3.17 0.92 7.14
N ILE A 27 3.89 2.00 7.43
CA ILE A 27 5.22 2.26 6.86
C ILE A 27 6.23 1.27 7.46
N ASN A 28 7.14 0.76 6.64
CA ASN A 28 8.22 -0.13 7.06
C ASN A 28 9.46 0.65 7.55
N ASP A 29 9.24 1.58 8.50
CA ASP A 29 10.28 2.31 9.22
C ASP A 29 9.89 2.28 10.72
N PRO A 30 10.78 1.86 11.63
CA PRO A 30 10.48 1.79 13.06
C PRO A 30 10.16 3.16 13.69
N ASN A 31 10.54 4.27 13.04
CA ASN A 31 10.32 5.62 13.54
C ASN A 31 9.13 6.33 12.87
N ALA A 32 8.41 5.68 11.96
CA ALA A 32 7.31 6.31 11.20
C ALA A 32 6.22 6.89 12.11
N TRP A 33 5.84 6.16 13.16
CA TRP A 33 4.83 6.55 14.14
C TRP A 33 5.15 7.86 14.89
N LEU A 34 6.41 8.30 14.90
CA LEU A 34 6.78 9.55 15.55
C LEU A 34 6.34 10.78 14.73
N LEU A 35 6.15 10.62 13.42
CA LEU A 35 6.01 11.74 12.49
C LEU A 35 4.78 12.62 12.77
N ASN A 36 3.65 12.01 13.13
CA ASN A 36 2.39 12.70 13.42
C ASN A 36 2.19 13.04 14.91
N ASN A 37 3.14 12.71 15.77
CA ASN A 37 3.10 13.07 17.19
C ASN A 37 3.59 14.51 17.44
N HIS A 38 3.40 14.99 18.68
CA HIS A 38 3.94 16.30 19.08
C HIS A 38 5.44 16.38 18.77
N TRP A 39 5.84 17.48 18.11
CA TRP A 39 7.21 17.73 17.65
C TRP A 39 7.73 16.75 16.57
N GLY A 40 6.90 15.85 16.06
CA GLY A 40 7.30 14.82 15.10
C GLY A 40 7.92 15.40 13.83
N LEU A 41 7.33 16.47 13.29
CA LEU A 41 7.86 17.19 12.13
C LEU A 41 9.21 17.86 12.42
N GLU A 42 9.34 18.49 13.58
CA GLU A 42 10.55 19.18 14.01
C GLU A 42 11.70 18.17 14.18
N ILE A 43 11.44 17.05 14.85
CA ILE A 43 12.39 15.94 15.02
C ILE A 43 12.79 15.36 13.66
N ALA A 44 11.82 15.08 12.79
CA ALA A 44 12.09 14.57 11.44
C ALA A 44 12.97 15.54 10.63
N ARG A 45 12.76 16.85 10.77
CA ARG A 45 13.58 17.88 10.14
C ARG A 45 14.99 17.97 10.72
N MET A 46 15.18 17.74 12.02
CA MET A 46 16.51 17.69 12.62
C MET A 46 17.33 16.50 12.09
N ILE A 47 16.69 15.36 11.84
CA ILE A 47 17.38 14.13 11.42
C ILE A 47 17.57 14.07 9.90
N LYS A 48 16.50 14.34 9.12
CA LYS A 48 16.48 14.16 7.65
C LYS A 48 16.41 15.47 6.87
N GLY A 49 16.21 16.61 7.54
CA GLY A 49 16.03 17.91 6.88
C GLY A 49 14.60 18.19 6.43
N LYS A 50 14.42 19.29 5.69
CA LYS A 50 13.10 19.79 5.26
C LYS A 50 12.39 18.93 4.21
N TYR A 51 13.13 18.02 3.57
CA TYR A 51 12.64 17.23 2.46
C TYR A 51 12.98 15.76 2.66
N ASN A 52 12.05 14.89 2.30
CA ASN A 52 12.38 13.49 2.03
C ASN A 52 12.81 13.36 0.56
N THR A 53 13.89 12.62 0.32
CA THR A 53 14.48 12.47 -1.02
C THR A 53 14.55 10.99 -1.35
N ALA A 54 14.06 10.61 -2.52
CA ALA A 54 14.16 9.25 -3.01
C ALA A 54 15.62 8.87 -3.30
N LYS A 55 15.97 7.60 -3.07
CA LYS A 55 17.30 7.08 -3.40
C LYS A 55 17.50 6.88 -4.91
N ASP A 56 16.41 6.65 -5.65
CA ASP A 56 16.45 6.50 -7.10
C ASP A 56 16.49 7.87 -7.77
N THR A 57 17.59 8.13 -8.46
CA THR A 57 17.87 9.41 -9.12
C THR A 57 17.81 9.31 -10.64
N THR A 58 17.37 8.16 -11.18
CA THR A 58 17.30 7.93 -12.63
C THR A 58 16.27 8.86 -13.29
N ALA A 59 16.53 9.23 -14.54
CA ALA A 59 15.62 10.09 -15.31
C ALA A 59 14.23 9.46 -15.48
N ILE A 60 14.17 8.13 -15.65
CA ILE A 60 12.91 7.40 -15.78
C ILE A 60 12.09 7.45 -14.48
N TYR A 61 12.74 7.41 -13.31
CA TYR A 61 12.05 7.58 -12.03
C TYR A 61 11.47 8.99 -11.90
N LYS A 62 12.29 10.02 -12.16
CA LYS A 62 11.87 11.43 -12.07
C LYS A 62 10.75 11.81 -13.03
N LYS A 63 10.59 11.04 -14.12
CA LYS A 63 9.47 11.22 -15.07
C LYS A 63 8.11 10.91 -14.44
N TYR A 64 8.05 9.97 -13.50
CA TYR A 64 6.77 9.46 -12.95
C TYR A 64 6.59 9.73 -11.45
N TRP A 65 7.68 9.98 -10.71
CA TRP A 65 7.63 10.25 -9.27
C TRP A 65 8.44 11.48 -8.90
N TYR A 66 7.97 12.20 -7.88
CA TYR A 66 8.79 13.20 -7.20
C TYR A 66 9.97 12.50 -6.51
N ASP A 67 11.18 12.84 -6.90
CA ASP A 67 12.41 12.42 -6.24
C ASP A 67 12.67 13.21 -4.96
N LYS A 68 11.95 14.31 -4.74
CA LYS A 68 12.05 15.14 -3.54
C LYS A 68 10.70 15.72 -3.17
N TYR A 69 10.30 15.57 -1.91
CA TYR A 69 9.04 16.11 -1.39
C TYR A 69 9.17 16.60 0.05
N ARG A 70 8.21 17.42 0.47
CA ARG A 70 8.19 18.08 1.78
C ARG A 70 8.01 17.08 2.92
N MET A 71 8.75 17.24 4.01
CA MET A 71 8.64 16.33 5.18
C MET A 71 7.22 16.33 5.77
N GLU A 72 6.52 17.46 5.68
CA GLU A 72 5.13 17.62 6.06
C GLU A 72 4.21 16.62 5.36
N SER A 73 4.49 16.25 4.11
CA SER A 73 3.70 15.25 3.39
C SER A 73 3.84 13.85 4.01
N ALA A 74 5.01 13.53 4.59
CA ALA A 74 5.19 12.27 5.32
C ALA A 74 4.39 12.27 6.63
N VAL A 75 4.33 13.42 7.32
CA VAL A 75 3.51 13.61 8.52
C VAL A 75 2.03 13.43 8.21
N GLN A 76 1.53 14.06 7.15
CA GLN A 76 0.11 13.93 6.75
C GLN A 76 -0.23 12.51 6.28
N LEU A 77 0.72 11.80 5.65
CA LEU A 77 0.52 10.40 5.30
C LEU A 77 0.42 9.52 6.56
N GLU A 78 1.29 9.72 7.55
CA GLU A 78 1.23 8.96 8.80
C GLU A 78 -0.08 9.23 9.55
N GLU A 79 -0.50 10.50 9.64
CA GLU A 79 -1.77 10.86 10.24
C GLU A 79 -2.96 10.18 9.54
N LEU A 80 -2.95 10.15 8.20
CA LEU A 80 -3.97 9.44 7.44
C LEU A 80 -3.97 7.94 7.76
N LEU A 81 -2.79 7.31 7.87
CA LEU A 81 -2.68 5.88 8.19
C LEU A 81 -3.21 5.59 9.59
N GLU A 82 -2.76 6.32 10.60
CA GLU A 82 -3.13 6.07 11.99
C GLU A 82 -4.62 6.35 12.26
N THR A 83 -5.22 7.30 11.54
CA THR A 83 -6.65 7.60 11.67
C THR A 83 -7.55 6.61 10.93
N THR A 84 -7.10 6.06 9.79
CA THR A 84 -7.95 5.26 8.90
C THR A 84 -7.68 3.76 8.92
N MET A 85 -6.44 3.30 9.09
CA MET A 85 -6.05 1.88 8.97
C MET A 85 -6.31 1.09 10.25
N LYS A 86 -7.54 1.18 10.74
CA LYS A 86 -8.04 0.54 11.98
C LYS A 86 -8.98 -0.62 11.66
N ALA A 87 -9.08 -1.56 12.60
CA ALA A 87 -9.98 -2.72 12.49
C ALA A 87 -11.44 -2.31 12.20
N SER A 88 -11.93 -1.26 12.87
CA SER A 88 -13.29 -0.74 12.67
C SER A 88 -13.56 -0.18 11.27
N LEU A 89 -12.51 0.21 10.52
CA LEU A 89 -12.65 0.57 9.11
C LEU A 89 -12.63 -0.70 8.24
N PHE A 90 -11.72 -1.63 8.50
CA PHE A 90 -11.59 -2.87 7.73
C PHE A 90 -12.87 -3.72 7.78
N GLU A 91 -13.53 -3.79 8.95
CA GLU A 91 -14.80 -4.49 9.12
C GLU A 91 -15.94 -3.92 8.26
N LYS A 92 -15.85 -2.65 7.87
CA LYS A 92 -16.83 -2.00 6.97
C LYS A 92 -16.60 -2.33 5.50
N VAL A 93 -15.40 -2.77 5.12
CA VAL A 93 -15.07 -3.15 3.75
C VAL A 93 -15.64 -4.53 3.46
N ARG A 94 -16.75 -4.58 2.72
CA ARG A 94 -17.49 -5.82 2.38
C ARG A 94 -17.43 -6.19 0.89
N GLN A 95 -16.91 -5.29 0.08
CA GLN A 95 -16.70 -5.47 -1.36
C GLN A 95 -15.69 -6.58 -1.63
N PRO A 96 -15.76 -7.29 -2.77
CA PRO A 96 -14.71 -8.21 -3.17
C PRO A 96 -13.33 -7.53 -3.19
N VAL A 97 -12.30 -8.20 -2.66
CA VAL A 97 -10.95 -7.61 -2.53
C VAL A 97 -9.87 -8.54 -3.08
N LEU A 98 -9.06 -8.02 -4.01
CA LEU A 98 -7.76 -8.59 -4.35
C LEU A 98 -6.65 -7.81 -3.62
N LEU A 99 -5.78 -8.53 -2.93
CA LEU A 99 -4.56 -7.98 -2.33
C LEU A 99 -3.33 -8.63 -2.98
N LEU A 100 -2.51 -7.80 -3.64
CA LEU A 100 -1.23 -8.19 -4.22
C LEU A 100 -0.09 -7.45 -3.51
N TYR A 101 1.02 -8.12 -3.21
CA TYR A 101 2.21 -7.51 -2.62
C TYR A 101 3.47 -8.30 -2.92
N TYR A 102 4.64 -7.66 -2.76
CA TYR A 102 5.93 -8.33 -2.86
C TYR A 102 6.31 -9.01 -1.52
N TYR A 103 6.39 -10.35 -1.54
CA TYR A 103 6.87 -11.14 -0.41
C TYR A 103 7.44 -12.47 -0.92
N ARG A 104 8.73 -12.70 -0.70
CA ARG A 104 9.38 -14.00 -0.89
C ARG A 104 9.58 -14.69 0.46
N ASP A 105 10.15 -13.96 1.41
CA ASP A 105 10.39 -14.38 2.78
C ASP A 105 10.54 -13.16 3.70
N LYS A 106 10.90 -13.36 4.97
CA LYS A 106 11.02 -12.27 5.95
C LYS A 106 12.13 -11.27 5.61
N GLU A 107 13.20 -11.70 4.94
CA GLU A 107 14.33 -10.86 4.56
C GLU A 107 14.10 -10.21 3.19
N HIS A 108 13.39 -10.91 2.32
CA HIS A 108 13.07 -10.51 0.95
C HIS A 108 11.58 -10.21 0.79
N GLN A 109 11.19 -9.02 1.24
CA GLN A 109 9.83 -8.50 1.13
C GLN A 109 9.85 -6.99 0.86
N ASP A 110 8.66 -6.41 0.73
CA ASP A 110 8.48 -4.97 0.61
C ASP A 110 9.22 -4.19 1.72
N LYS A 111 10.13 -3.30 1.31
CA LYS A 111 10.95 -2.46 2.20
C LYS A 111 10.32 -1.09 2.48
N VAL A 112 9.19 -0.77 1.87
CA VAL A 112 8.49 0.52 2.00
C VAL A 112 7.29 0.39 2.94
N VAL A 113 6.51 -0.69 2.83
CA VAL A 113 5.32 -0.94 3.67
C VAL A 113 5.37 -2.31 4.33
N LYS A 114 4.73 -2.47 5.48
CA LYS A 114 4.78 -3.71 6.27
C LYS A 114 3.84 -4.77 5.70
N VAL A 115 4.38 -5.84 5.11
CA VAL A 115 3.59 -6.99 4.65
C VAL A 115 2.79 -7.66 5.77
N SER A 116 3.34 -7.72 6.98
CA SER A 116 2.63 -8.24 8.15
C SER A 116 1.37 -7.43 8.48
N ALA A 117 1.40 -6.10 8.25
CA ALA A 117 0.24 -5.24 8.44
C ALA A 117 -0.81 -5.46 7.33
N MET A 118 -0.38 -5.66 6.08
CA MET A 118 -1.30 -6.04 4.98
C MET A 118 -2.01 -7.36 5.26
N LYS A 119 -1.26 -8.41 5.66
CA LYS A 119 -1.81 -9.71 6.07
C LYS A 119 -2.80 -9.60 7.23
N ARG A 120 -2.49 -8.76 8.22
CA ARG A 120 -3.40 -8.51 9.36
C ARG A 120 -4.68 -7.81 8.91
N MET A 121 -4.55 -6.75 8.12
CA MET A 121 -5.68 -6.01 7.55
C MET A 121 -6.59 -6.94 6.75
N PHE A 122 -6.02 -7.80 5.89
CA PHE A 122 -6.80 -8.71 5.04
C PHE A 122 -7.70 -9.66 5.84
N ARG A 123 -7.21 -10.15 7.00
CA ARG A 123 -8.00 -10.98 7.93
C ARG A 123 -9.11 -10.20 8.64
N GLN A 124 -8.96 -8.89 8.79
CA GLN A 124 -9.91 -8.01 9.46
C GLN A 124 -10.96 -7.42 8.51
N LEU A 125 -10.84 -7.66 7.21
CA LEU A 125 -11.85 -7.21 6.24
C LEU A 125 -13.21 -7.86 6.53
N GLY A 126 -14.27 -7.07 6.50
CA GLY A 126 -15.66 -7.56 6.54
C GLY A 126 -16.10 -8.31 5.27
N THR A 127 -15.21 -8.46 4.31
CA THR A 127 -15.42 -9.16 3.05
C THR A 127 -15.42 -10.68 3.29
N PRO A 128 -16.44 -11.41 2.81
CA PRO A 128 -16.48 -12.88 2.88
C PRO A 128 -15.25 -13.52 2.25
N ASP A 129 -14.78 -14.65 2.80
CA ASP A 129 -13.60 -15.36 2.30
C ASP A 129 -13.75 -15.83 0.84
N SER A 130 -14.98 -16.09 0.39
CA SER A 130 -15.28 -16.43 -1.00
C SER A 130 -15.11 -15.27 -1.98
N LEU A 131 -15.01 -14.03 -1.49
CA LEU A 131 -14.94 -12.81 -2.30
C LEU A 131 -13.60 -12.08 -2.17
N LYS A 132 -12.66 -12.58 -1.36
CA LYS A 132 -11.34 -11.97 -1.20
C LYS A 132 -10.22 -12.94 -1.55
N ARG A 133 -9.16 -12.40 -2.14
CA ARG A 133 -7.95 -13.13 -2.53
C ARG A 133 -6.71 -12.36 -2.16
N GLU A 134 -5.71 -13.06 -1.63
CA GLU A 134 -4.42 -12.51 -1.28
C GLU A 134 -3.32 -13.28 -2.01
N ILE A 135 -2.44 -12.59 -2.75
CA ILE A 135 -1.35 -13.22 -3.51
C ILE A 135 -0.02 -12.51 -3.25
N ALA A 136 0.97 -13.29 -2.85
CA ALA A 136 2.36 -12.87 -2.77
C ALA A 136 3.03 -12.97 -4.15
N THR A 137 3.39 -11.83 -4.73
CA THR A 137 4.04 -11.73 -6.04
C THR A 137 5.57 -11.79 -5.90
N VAL A 138 6.11 -13.00 -5.75
CA VAL A 138 7.52 -13.25 -5.36
C VAL A 138 8.54 -12.60 -6.31
N ASN A 139 8.25 -12.56 -7.61
CA ASN A 139 9.21 -12.12 -8.63
C ASN A 139 9.20 -10.62 -8.89
N THR A 140 8.27 -9.84 -8.30
CA THR A 140 8.16 -8.40 -8.56
C THR A 140 9.36 -7.62 -8.01
N GLY A 141 9.86 -8.03 -6.83
CA GLY A 141 11.14 -7.57 -6.28
C GLY A 141 11.16 -6.15 -5.69
N ASP A 142 10.06 -5.41 -5.75
CA ASP A 142 9.94 -4.01 -5.29
C ASP A 142 8.54 -3.73 -4.73
N HIS A 143 8.37 -2.60 -4.04
CA HIS A 143 7.08 -2.12 -3.56
C HIS A 143 6.13 -1.77 -4.72
N VAL A 144 6.66 -1.16 -5.78
CA VAL A 144 5.86 -0.64 -6.90
C VAL A 144 5.59 -1.75 -7.93
N ILE A 145 4.84 -2.77 -7.51
CA ILE A 145 4.62 -4.02 -8.25
C ILE A 145 3.93 -3.85 -9.61
N GLY A 146 3.11 -2.80 -9.76
CA GLY A 146 2.35 -2.53 -10.98
C GLY A 146 3.08 -1.69 -12.04
N SER A 147 4.33 -1.28 -11.81
CA SER A 147 5.08 -0.46 -12.76
C SER A 147 6.27 -1.19 -13.35
N TYR A 148 6.38 -1.18 -14.68
CA TYR A 148 7.52 -1.75 -15.42
C TYR A 148 8.86 -1.09 -15.07
N VAL A 149 8.83 0.11 -14.47
CA VAL A 149 10.04 0.85 -14.08
C VAL A 149 10.71 0.20 -12.85
N LYS A 150 9.94 -0.44 -11.98
CA LYS A 150 10.40 -0.95 -10.68
C LYS A 150 10.21 -2.45 -10.52
N SER A 151 9.09 -2.96 -11.01
CA SER A 151 8.72 -4.37 -10.91
C SER A 151 9.37 -5.18 -12.02
N LYS A 152 9.91 -6.34 -11.65
CA LYS A 152 10.45 -7.33 -12.60
C LYS A 152 9.39 -8.29 -13.14
N ASP A 153 8.17 -8.24 -12.60
CA ASP A 153 7.09 -9.16 -12.96
C ASP A 153 5.72 -8.47 -12.91
N VAL A 154 5.56 -7.47 -13.78
CA VAL A 154 4.26 -6.80 -13.99
C VAL A 154 3.24 -7.77 -14.59
N LYS A 155 3.69 -8.78 -15.34
CA LYS A 155 2.81 -9.75 -15.98
C LYS A 155 1.98 -10.50 -14.94
N THR A 156 2.59 -11.06 -13.91
CA THR A 156 1.87 -11.75 -12.83
C THR A 156 0.85 -10.83 -12.16
N VAL A 157 1.17 -9.55 -11.95
CA VAL A 157 0.22 -8.57 -11.38
C VAL A 157 -1.00 -8.40 -12.29
N VAL A 158 -0.80 -8.24 -13.60
CA VAL A 158 -1.89 -8.09 -14.58
C VAL A 158 -2.73 -9.35 -14.69
N ASP A 159 -2.08 -10.52 -14.71
CA ASP A 159 -2.75 -11.81 -14.81
C ASP A 159 -3.67 -12.05 -13.60
N GLU A 160 -3.19 -11.79 -12.38
CA GLU A 160 -3.99 -11.95 -11.16
C GLU A 160 -5.13 -10.93 -11.07
N CYS A 161 -4.92 -9.69 -11.49
CA CYS A 161 -5.99 -8.69 -11.60
C CYS A 161 -7.08 -9.16 -12.58
N THR A 162 -6.68 -9.63 -13.76
CA THR A 162 -7.60 -10.13 -14.80
C THR A 162 -8.37 -11.35 -14.31
N ARG A 163 -7.66 -12.29 -13.65
CA ARG A 163 -8.24 -13.50 -13.09
C ARG A 163 -9.27 -13.17 -12.01
N PHE A 164 -8.95 -12.25 -11.09
CA PHE A 164 -9.90 -11.77 -10.10
C PHE A 164 -11.12 -11.10 -10.73
N GLY A 165 -10.92 -10.27 -11.75
CA GLY A 165 -11.99 -9.65 -12.52
C GLY A 165 -12.97 -10.66 -13.10
N ARG A 166 -12.48 -11.74 -13.71
CA ARG A 166 -13.32 -12.80 -14.29
C ARG A 166 -13.96 -13.71 -13.25
N GLU A 167 -13.16 -14.21 -12.31
CA GLU A 167 -13.59 -15.27 -11.39
C GLU A 167 -14.46 -14.73 -10.24
N ILE A 168 -14.14 -13.54 -9.73
CA ILE A 168 -14.79 -12.98 -8.54
C ILE A 168 -15.76 -11.85 -8.93
N LEU A 169 -15.30 -10.88 -9.73
CA LEU A 169 -16.15 -9.75 -10.14
C LEU A 169 -17.09 -10.11 -11.30
N ARG A 170 -16.93 -11.27 -11.93
CA ARG A 170 -17.73 -11.75 -13.07
C ARG A 170 -17.75 -10.78 -14.25
N LEU A 171 -16.64 -10.07 -14.47
CA LEU A 171 -16.44 -9.22 -15.62
C LEU A 171 -16.25 -10.07 -16.90
N PRO A 172 -16.76 -9.61 -18.06
CA PRO A 172 -16.63 -10.31 -19.34
C PRO A 172 -15.18 -10.45 -19.82
#